data_AF-A0A2P8W254-F1
#
_entry.id   AF-A0A2P8W254-F1
#
_cell.length_a   1.000
_cell.length_b   1.000
_cell.length_c   1.000
_cell.angle_alpha   90.00
_cell.angle_beta   90.00
_cell.angle_gamma   90.00
#
_symmetry.space_group_name_H-M   'P 1'
#
loop_
_entity.id
_entity.type
_entity.pdbx_description
1 polymer ?
#
loop_
_entity_poly.entity_id
_entity_poly.type
_entity_poly.pdbx_seq_one_letter_code
_entity_poly.pdbx_strand_id
1 'polypeptide(L)'
;MADNLDRIVEIQREGQPSNYDEIYLNRSEILRGLDCHVIYTVPISMVYSERATRLEDNYDKPDVLPMVMMRYPDGTPNPEGLTNTNKK
;
A
#
# COMPACT_ATOMS: atom_id res chain seq x y z
N MET A 1 -4.34 -16.40 -2.40
CA MET A 1 -4.55 -16.03 -3.81
C MET A 1 -4.21 -14.55 -3.93
N ALA A 2 -3.36 -14.14 -4.87
CA ALA A 2 -3.06 -12.73 -5.11
C ALA A 2 -4.06 -12.20 -6.14
N ASP A 3 -4.69 -11.05 -5.88
CA ASP A 3 -5.79 -10.50 -6.68
C ASP A 3 -5.33 -9.59 -7.84
N ASN A 4 -4.02 -9.52 -8.08
CA ASN A 4 -3.39 -8.73 -9.14
C ASN A 4 -3.75 -7.23 -9.12
N LEU A 5 -4.13 -6.68 -7.96
CA LEU A 5 -4.38 -5.24 -7.80
C LEU A 5 -3.18 -4.37 -8.19
N ASP A 6 -1.96 -4.89 -8.03
CA ASP A 6 -0.70 -4.26 -8.43
C ASP A 6 -0.57 -4.01 -9.94
N ARG A 7 -1.32 -4.76 -10.76
CA ARG A 7 -1.27 -4.66 -12.23
C ARG A 7 -2.32 -3.71 -12.81
N ILE A 8 -3.21 -3.19 -11.98
CA ILE A 8 -4.29 -2.31 -12.42
C ILE A 8 -3.71 -0.91 -12.63
N VAL A 9 -3.86 -0.37 -13.84
CA VAL A 9 -3.48 1.00 -14.18
C VAL A 9 -4.61 1.96 -13.81
N GLU A 10 -4.28 3.14 -13.30
CA GLU A 10 -5.28 4.18 -13.01
C GLU A 10 -5.96 4.65 -14.30
N ILE A 11 -7.29 4.66 -14.28
CA ILE A 11 -8.13 5.21 -15.34
C ILE A 11 -8.95 6.31 -14.69
N GLN A 12 -8.61 7.55 -15.03
CA GLN A 12 -9.31 8.74 -14.58
C GLN A 12 -10.06 9.36 -15.76
N ARG A 13 -11.36 9.61 -15.60
CA ARG A 13 -12.18 10.36 -16.55
C ARG A 13 -12.61 11.68 -15.92
N GLU A 14 -12.74 12.72 -16.73
CA GLU A 14 -13.13 14.04 -16.24
C GLU A 14 -14.52 13.97 -15.58
N GLY A 15 -14.63 14.46 -14.35
CA GLY A 15 -15.88 14.46 -13.58
C GLY A 15 -16.34 13.10 -13.03
N GLN A 16 -15.53 12.04 -13.11
CA GLN A 16 -15.88 10.71 -12.57
C GLN A 16 -14.83 10.22 -11.57
N PRO A 17 -15.20 9.38 -10.58
CA PRO A 17 -14.22 8.68 -9.75
C PRO A 17 -13.30 7.80 -10.62
N SER A 18 -12.03 7.70 -10.24
CA SER A 18 -11.12 6.74 -10.86
C SER A 18 -11.54 5.30 -10.52
N ASN A 19 -11.04 4.36 -11.31
CA ASN A 19 -11.10 2.94 -10.93
C ASN A 19 -10.41 2.66 -9.58
N TYR A 20 -9.40 3.43 -9.20
CA TYR A 20 -8.76 3.31 -7.89
C TYR A 20 -9.72 3.71 -6.76
N ASP A 21 -10.49 4.78 -6.95
CA ASP A 21 -11.49 5.21 -5.96
C ASP A 21 -12.55 4.13 -5.76
N GLU A 22 -12.98 3.52 -6.85
CA GLU A 22 -13.94 2.43 -6.81
C GLU A 22 -13.40 1.21 -6.07
N ILE A 23 -12.18 0.77 -6.39
CA ILE A 23 -11.60 -0.46 -5.85
C ILE A 23 -11.18 -0.25 -4.40
N TYR A 24 -10.35 0.76 -4.13
CA TYR A 24 -9.69 0.92 -2.85
C TYR A 24 -10.54 1.68 -1.85
N LEU A 25 -11.42 2.60 -2.26
CA LEU A 25 -12.22 3.39 -1.31
C LEU A 25 -13.66 2.88 -1.22
N ASN A 26 -14.36 2.83 -2.34
CA ASN A 26 -15.80 2.55 -2.36
C ASN A 26 -16.11 1.06 -2.11
N ARG A 27 -15.21 0.16 -2.48
CA ARG A 27 -15.32 -1.29 -2.25
C ARG A 27 -14.40 -1.79 -1.13
N SER A 28 -13.97 -0.90 -0.25
CA SER A 28 -13.09 -1.24 0.86
C SER A 28 -13.66 -2.30 1.80
N GLU A 29 -14.96 -2.31 2.04
CA GLU A 29 -15.62 -3.35 2.86
C GLU A 29 -15.44 -4.76 2.29
N ILE A 30 -15.43 -4.91 0.96
CA ILE A 30 -15.21 -6.22 0.31
C ILE A 30 -13.76 -6.66 0.51
N LEU A 31 -12.82 -5.74 0.38
CA LEU A 31 -11.39 -6.01 0.59
C LEU A 31 -11.07 -6.34 2.05
N ARG A 32 -11.78 -5.69 3.00
CA ARG A 32 -11.62 -5.93 4.45
C ARG A 32 -12.43 -7.10 4.98
N GLY A 33 -13.46 -7.55 4.27
CA GLY A 33 -14.39 -8.58 4.73
C GLY A 33 -13.87 -10.02 4.64
N LEU A 34 -12.61 -10.20 4.23
CA LEU A 34 -11.97 -11.50 4.20
C LEU A 34 -11.59 -11.95 5.63
N ASP A 35 -11.94 -13.18 6.00
CA ASP A 35 -11.64 -13.77 7.32
C ASP A 35 -10.17 -14.21 7.44
N CYS A 36 -9.23 -13.29 7.14
CA CYS A 36 -7.79 -13.52 7.22
C CYS A 36 -6.99 -12.22 7.32
N HIS A 37 -5.71 -12.32 7.70
CA HIS A 37 -4.78 -11.19 7.65
C HIS A 37 -4.40 -10.92 6.19
N VAL A 38 -4.79 -9.76 5.68
CA VAL A 38 -4.49 -9.35 4.30
C VAL A 38 -3.56 -8.14 4.30
N ILE A 39 -2.54 -8.18 3.44
CA ILE A 39 -1.64 -7.06 3.18
C ILE A 39 -1.89 -6.60 1.75
N TYR A 40 -2.44 -5.40 1.60
CA TYR A 40 -2.68 -4.77 0.31
C TYR A 40 -1.63 -3.72 0.01
N THR A 41 -1.02 -3.80 -1.17
CA THR A 41 -0.20 -2.71 -1.71
C THR A 41 -1.09 -1.75 -2.48
N VAL A 42 -1.05 -0.48 -2.11
CA VAL A 42 -1.78 0.58 -2.81
C VAL A 42 -0.83 1.40 -3.69
N PRO A 43 -1.32 1.96 -4.81
CA PRO A 43 -0.56 2.93 -5.59
C PRO A 43 -0.14 4.13 -4.74
N ILE A 44 1.14 4.52 -4.84
CA ILE A 44 1.71 5.66 -4.12
C ILE A 44 0.94 6.97 -4.39
N SER A 45 0.37 7.13 -5.58
CA SER A 45 -0.44 8.29 -5.97
C SER A 45 -1.67 8.47 -5.08
N MET A 46 -2.25 7.39 -4.54
CA MET A 46 -3.38 7.49 -3.62
C MET A 46 -2.97 8.02 -2.26
N VAL A 47 -1.85 7.53 -1.72
CA VAL A 47 -1.30 7.91 -0.41
C VAL A 47 -0.90 9.39 -0.38
N TYR A 48 -0.47 9.94 -1.52
CA TYR A 48 -0.09 11.35 -1.66
C TYR A 48 -1.17 12.22 -2.33
N SER A 49 -2.45 11.82 -2.27
CA SER A 49 -3.56 12.61 -2.80
C SER A 49 -4.58 12.95 -1.71
N GLU A 50 -5.61 13.72 -2.06
CA GLU A 50 -6.75 14.04 -1.16
C GLU A 50 -7.49 12.79 -0.65
N ARG A 51 -7.21 11.63 -1.26
CA ARG A 51 -7.76 10.32 -0.91
C ARG A 51 -7.11 9.69 0.31
N ALA A 52 -5.95 10.21 0.74
CA ALA A 52 -5.16 9.65 1.84
C ALA A 52 -5.97 9.48 3.12
N THR A 53 -6.74 10.49 3.53
CA THR A 53 -7.55 10.41 4.76
C THR A 53 -8.56 9.28 4.70
N ARG A 54 -9.30 9.13 3.58
CA ARG A 54 -10.27 8.05 3.42
C ARG A 54 -9.59 6.68 3.33
N LEU A 55 -8.39 6.62 2.78
CA LEU A 55 -7.59 5.40 2.75
C LEU A 55 -7.21 4.97 4.18
N GLU A 56 -6.72 5.91 4.99
CA GLU A 56 -6.37 5.66 6.40
C GLU A 56 -7.59 5.29 7.25
N ASP A 57 -8.73 5.94 7.05
CA ASP A 57 -9.98 5.60 7.73
C ASP A 57 -10.44 4.16 7.41
N ASN A 58 -10.15 3.69 6.19
CA ASN A 58 -10.54 2.37 5.73
C ASN A 58 -9.54 1.28 6.13
N TYR A 59 -8.23 1.52 6.06
CA TYR A 59 -7.21 0.45 6.18
C TYR A 59 -6.16 0.69 7.26
N ASP A 60 -6.37 1.69 8.12
CA ASP A 60 -5.35 2.23 9.01
C ASP A 60 -4.17 2.84 8.24
N LYS A 61 -3.19 3.35 8.99
CA LYS A 61 -2.05 4.04 8.42
C LYS A 61 -1.20 3.07 7.58
N PRO A 62 -0.93 3.36 6.29
CA PRO A 62 -0.17 2.46 5.44
C PRO A 62 1.30 2.38 5.89
N ASP A 63 1.81 1.15 5.99
CA ASP A 63 3.22 0.91 6.23
C ASP A 63 4.05 1.15 4.96
N VAL A 64 5.12 1.94 5.09
CA VAL A 64 6.07 2.17 4.00
C VAL A 64 7.21 1.18 4.12
N LEU A 65 7.25 0.19 3.24
CA LEU A 65 8.32 -0.81 3.21
C LEU A 65 9.63 -0.17 2.71
N PRO A 66 10.70 -0.15 3.52
CA PRO A 66 11.98 0.39 3.10
C PRO A 66 12.63 -0.53 2.06
N MET A 67 13.08 0.05 0.94
CA MET A 67 13.86 -0.66 -0.08
C MET A 67 15.37 -0.66 0.25
N VAL A 68 15.71 -0.88 1.52
CA VAL A 68 17.11 -0.93 1.98
C VAL A 68 17.40 -2.33 2.50
N MET A 69 18.55 -2.88 2.11
CA MET A 69 18.97 -4.22 2.54
C MET A 69 19.18 -4.27 4.05
N MET A 70 18.38 -5.07 4.76
CA MET A 70 18.50 -5.25 6.22
C MET A 70 19.47 -6.38 6.61
N ARG A 71 19.62 -7.38 5.73
CA ARG A 71 20.50 -8.54 5.89
C ARG A 71 21.16 -8.90 4.56
N TYR A 72 22.39 -9.36 4.62
CA TYR A 72 23.11 -9.91 3.48
C TYR A 72 22.54 -11.30 3.08
N PRO A 73 22.85 -11.82 1.87
CA PRO A 73 22.37 -13.12 1.42
C PRO A 73 22.75 -14.30 2.33
N ASP A 74 23.82 -14.17 3.11
CA ASP A 74 24.26 -15.14 4.11
C ASP A 74 23.48 -15.05 5.45
N GLY A 75 22.50 -14.16 5.54
CA GLY A 75 21.66 -13.94 6.71
C GLY A 75 22.25 -12.98 7.75
N THR A 76 23.50 -12.52 7.57
CA THR A 76 24.14 -11.58 8.49
C THR A 76 23.50 -10.18 8.39
N PRO A 77 23.37 -9.43 9.49
CA PRO A 77 22.75 -8.11 9.48
C PRO A 77 23.59 -7.10 8.68
N ASN A 78 22.93 -6.21 7.93
CA ASN A 78 23.55 -5.08 7.25
C ASN A 78 23.45 -3.82 8.12
N PRO A 79 24.52 -3.40 8.84
CA PRO A 79 24.45 -2.33 9.83
C PRO A 79 24.05 -0.98 9.23
N GLU A 80 24.47 -0.69 7.99
CA GLU A 80 24.11 0.54 7.29
C GLU A 80 22.61 0.58 7.00
N GLY A 81 22.05 -0.53 6.51
CA GLY A 81 20.62 -0.61 6.21
C GLY A 81 19.74 -0.51 7.45
N LEU A 82 20.14 -1.17 8.53
CA LEU A 82 19.50 -1.09 9.85
C LEU A 82 19.54 0.33 10.43
N THR A 83 20.68 1.01 10.31
CA THR A 83 20.83 2.38 10.85
C THR A 83 19.99 3.40 10.07
N ASN A 84 19.86 3.21 8.75
CA ASN A 84 19.10 4.12 7.88
C ASN A 84 17.57 3.95 8.02
N THR A 85 17.10 2.76 8.41
CA THR A 85 15.67 2.49 8.62
C THR A 85 15.17 2.88 10.01
N ASN A 86 15.98 2.71 11.06
CA ASN A 86 15.60 3.07 12.44
C ASN A 86 15.64 4.58 12.74
N LYS A 87 15.96 5.43 11.75
CA LYS A 87 16.02 6.90 11.89
C LYS A 87 14.72 7.63 11.48
N LYS A 88 13.71 6.91 10.99
CA LYS A 88 12.37 7.44 10.69
C LYS A 88 11.40 7.06 11.80
#